data_AF-A0A9E1W224-F1
#
_entry.id   AF-A0A9E1W224-F1
#
_cell.length_a   1.000
_cell.length_b   1.000
_cell.length_c   1.000
_cell.angle_alpha   90.00
_cell.angle_beta   90.00
_cell.angle_gamma   90.00
#
_symmetry.space_group_name_H-M   'P 1'
#
loop_
_entity.id
_entity.type
_entity.pdbx_description
1 polymer ?
#
loop_
_entity_poly.entity_id
_entity_poly.type
_entity_poly.pdbx_seq_one_letter_code
_entity_poly.pdbx_strand_id
1 'polypeptide(L)'
;MNQKNTKIIKLLKHKQETCAQLLLKMEEQMEAVNKEDDSQLKKIIEVKEGLIATLNEADQKIADLVRDLDETARESLARENKDLGHRIENDLEKIIEQEIVCQEKLNLVKNEVVEKIKGLRKGQELLKGYERSQRIKPKISRNV
;
A
#
# COMPACT_ATOMS: atom_id res chain seq x y z
N MET A 1 -22.55 -26.21 21.86
CA MET A 1 -21.42 -25.49 21.22
C MET A 1 -20.53 -24.92 22.31
N ASN A 2 -19.22 -25.20 22.27
CA ASN A 2 -18.26 -24.72 23.29
C ASN A 2 -18.12 -23.19 23.22
N GLN A 3 -18.04 -22.50 24.37
CA GLN A 3 -17.85 -21.04 24.46
C GLN A 3 -16.61 -20.58 23.66
N LYS A 4 -15.54 -21.39 23.59
CA LYS A 4 -14.36 -21.11 22.77
C LYS A 4 -14.69 -21.10 21.26
N ASN A 5 -15.45 -22.08 20.76
CA ASN A 5 -15.86 -22.14 19.35
C ASN A 5 -16.69 -20.91 18.94
N THR A 6 -17.63 -20.49 19.79
CA THR A 6 -18.42 -19.28 19.55
C THR A 6 -17.54 -18.02 19.49
N LYS A 7 -16.50 -17.93 20.32
CA LYS A 7 -15.52 -16.81 20.25
C LYS A 7 -14.71 -16.85 18.96
N ILE A 8 -14.23 -18.02 18.54
CA ILE A 8 -13.47 -18.16 17.28
C ILE A 8 -14.32 -17.75 16.08
N ILE A 9 -15.58 -18.19 16.01
CA ILE A 9 -16.48 -17.81 14.92
C ILE A 9 -16.73 -16.30 14.88
N LYS A 10 -16.88 -15.65 16.05
CA LYS A 10 -17.00 -14.19 16.13
C LYS A 10 -15.74 -13.49 15.59
N LEU A 11 -14.55 -13.99 15.94
CA LEU A 11 -13.29 -13.46 15.44
C LEU A 11 -13.15 -13.66 13.93
N LEU A 12 -13.53 -14.82 13.38
CA LEU A 12 -13.52 -15.06 11.94
C LEU A 12 -14.46 -14.12 11.17
N LYS A 13 -15.68 -13.89 11.69
CA LYS A 13 -16.60 -12.91 11.09
C LYS A 13 -16.04 -11.49 11.16
N HIS A 14 -15.44 -11.13 12.29
CA HIS A 14 -14.77 -9.84 12.43
C HIS A 14 -13.63 -9.68 11.42
N LYS A 15 -12.80 -10.73 11.23
CA LYS A 15 -11.76 -10.72 10.18
C LYS A 15 -12.34 -10.48 8.80
N GLN A 16 -13.44 -11.16 8.45
CA GLN A 16 -14.10 -10.96 7.16
C GLN A 16 -14.57 -9.52 6.97
N GLU A 17 -15.19 -8.92 8.00
CA GLU A 17 -15.60 -7.51 7.98
C GLU A 17 -14.41 -6.56 7.83
N THR A 18 -13.31 -6.82 8.53
CA THR A 18 -12.08 -6.03 8.42
C THR A 18 -11.45 -6.17 7.03
N CYS A 19 -11.45 -7.35 6.42
CA CYS A 19 -11.01 -7.54 5.03
C CYS A 19 -11.88 -6.73 4.06
N ALA A 20 -13.20 -6.73 4.22
CA ALA A 20 -14.10 -5.93 3.40
C ALA A 20 -13.83 -4.41 3.54
N GLN A 21 -13.54 -3.94 4.76
CA GLN A 21 -13.12 -2.55 4.98
C GLN A 21 -11.78 -2.24 4.31
N LEU A 22 -10.83 -3.17 4.36
CA LEU A 22 -9.52 -2.99 3.73
C LEU A 22 -9.65 -2.90 2.21
N LEU A 23 -10.50 -3.74 1.59
CA LEU A 23 -10.80 -3.68 0.15
C LEU A 23 -11.38 -2.31 -0.25
N LEU A 24 -12.32 -1.75 0.52
CA LEU A 24 -12.81 -0.40 0.27
C LEU A 24 -11.69 0.66 0.35
N LYS A 25 -10.76 0.50 1.30
CA LYS A 25 -9.59 1.39 1.40
C LYS A 25 -8.61 1.23 0.24
N MET A 26 -8.51 0.05 -0.37
CA MET A 26 -7.71 -0.14 -1.58
C MET A 26 -8.32 0.60 -2.79
N GLU A 27 -9.65 0.58 -2.92
CA GLU A 27 -10.34 1.36 -3.96
C GLU A 27 -10.09 2.86 -3.77
N GLU A 28 -10.26 3.37 -2.55
CA GLU A 28 -9.95 4.77 -2.21
C GLU A 28 -8.48 5.13 -2.47
N GLN A 29 -7.55 4.23 -2.17
CA GLN A 29 -6.12 4.41 -2.44
C GLN A 29 -5.86 4.55 -3.94
N MET A 30 -6.45 3.67 -4.75
CA MET A 30 -6.27 3.73 -6.20
C MET A 30 -6.80 5.04 -6.78
N GLU A 31 -7.92 5.54 -6.26
CA GLU A 31 -8.42 6.87 -6.62
C GLU A 31 -7.47 8.00 -6.22
N ALA A 32 -6.93 7.97 -5.00
CA ALA A 32 -5.97 8.98 -4.53
C ALA A 32 -4.70 8.98 -5.39
N VAL A 33 -4.19 7.80 -5.75
CA VAL A 33 -3.05 7.65 -6.67
C VAL A 33 -3.37 8.19 -8.06
N ASN A 34 -4.58 7.95 -8.59
CA ASN A 34 -5.01 8.49 -9.88
C ASN A 34 -5.11 10.02 -9.88
N LYS A 35 -5.45 10.62 -8.73
CA LYS A 35 -5.60 12.06 -8.55
C LYS A 35 -4.30 12.75 -8.12
N GLU A 36 -3.21 12.00 -7.95
CA GLU A 36 -1.94 12.49 -7.39
C GLU A 36 -2.14 13.21 -6.03
N ASP A 37 -3.09 12.73 -5.22
CA ASP A 37 -3.43 13.32 -3.92
C ASP A 37 -2.64 12.64 -2.79
N ASP A 38 -1.39 13.09 -2.60
CA ASP A 38 -0.48 12.57 -1.57
C ASP A 38 -1.02 12.73 -0.14
N SER A 39 -1.79 13.78 0.12
CA SER A 39 -2.37 14.06 1.45
C SER A 39 -3.43 13.03 1.81
N GLN A 40 -4.32 12.75 0.86
CA GLN A 40 -5.34 11.72 1.03
C GLN A 40 -4.73 10.32 1.06
N LEU A 41 -3.74 10.05 0.20
CA LEU A 41 -3.03 8.77 0.18
C LEU A 41 -2.40 8.45 1.54
N LYS A 42 -1.76 9.43 2.19
CA LYS A 42 -1.18 9.26 3.53
C LYS A 42 -2.22 8.85 4.57
N LYS A 43 -3.38 9.51 4.60
CA LYS A 43 -4.46 9.19 5.54
C LYS A 43 -5.00 7.77 5.32
N ILE A 44 -5.13 7.37 4.05
CA ILE A 44 -5.61 6.02 3.71
C ILE A 44 -4.61 4.95 4.20
N ILE A 45 -3.31 5.18 4.03
CA ILE A 45 -2.26 4.28 4.53
C ILE A 45 -2.36 4.11 6.05
N GLU A 46 -2.48 5.20 6.81
CA GLU A 46 -2.61 5.15 8.28
C GLU A 46 -3.85 4.32 8.71
N VAL A 47 -4.97 4.45 8.00
CA VAL A 47 -6.18 3.64 8.26
C VAL A 47 -5.93 2.17 7.94
N LYS A 48 -5.30 1.86 6.80
CA LYS A 48 -4.98 0.48 6.41
C LYS A 48 -4.05 -0.20 7.41
N GLU A 49 -3.03 0.49 7.91
CA GLU A 49 -2.13 -0.02 8.94
C GLU A 49 -2.89 -0.43 10.21
N GLY A 50 -3.87 0.38 10.63
CA GLY A 50 -4.75 0.05 11.76
C GLY A 50 -5.63 -1.19 11.51
N LEU A 51 -6.18 -1.33 10.30
CA LEU A 51 -6.96 -2.52 9.91
C LEU A 51 -6.09 -3.79 9.86
N ILE A 52 -4.87 -3.70 9.33
CA ILE A 52 -3.91 -4.81 9.31
C ILE A 52 -3.52 -5.22 10.73
N ALA A 53 -3.27 -4.26 11.62
CA ALA A 53 -3.01 -4.55 13.02
C ALA A 53 -4.18 -5.29 13.69
N THR A 54 -5.42 -4.88 13.37
CA THR A 54 -6.64 -5.54 13.86
C THR A 54 -6.75 -6.98 13.37
N LEU A 55 -6.43 -7.25 12.09
CA LEU A 55 -6.40 -8.60 11.53
C LEU A 55 -5.36 -9.48 12.25
N ASN A 56 -4.15 -8.96 12.46
CA ASN A 56 -3.08 -9.67 13.16
C ASN A 56 -3.46 -10.01 14.61
N GLU A 57 -4.10 -9.07 15.32
CA GLU A 57 -4.62 -9.33 16.66
C GLU A 57 -5.69 -10.42 16.68
N ALA A 58 -6.59 -10.41 15.70
CA ALA A 58 -7.63 -11.43 15.58
C ALA A 58 -7.00 -12.82 15.32
N ASP A 59 -5.99 -12.89 14.45
CA ASP A 59 -5.24 -14.12 14.17
C ASP A 59 -4.54 -14.68 15.40
N GLN A 60 -3.87 -13.81 16.17
CA GLN A 60 -3.23 -14.23 17.41
C GLN A 60 -4.26 -14.78 18.40
N LYS A 61 -5.38 -14.09 18.59
CA LYS A 61 -6.47 -14.53 19.48
C LYS A 61 -7.09 -15.85 19.02
N ILE A 62 -7.24 -16.07 17.71
CA ILE A 62 -7.73 -17.34 17.15
C ILE A 62 -6.72 -18.45 17.42
N ALA A 63 -5.44 -18.23 17.13
CA ALA A 63 -4.38 -19.22 17.33
C ALA A 63 -4.31 -19.67 18.80
N ASP A 64 -4.39 -18.72 19.74
CA ASP A 64 -4.41 -19.01 21.17
C ASP A 64 -5.62 -19.84 21.58
N LEU A 65 -6.81 -19.55 21.04
CA LEU A 65 -8.03 -20.31 21.33
C LEU A 65 -8.03 -21.71 20.71
N VAL A 66 -7.47 -21.87 19.50
CA VAL A 66 -7.40 -23.15 18.77
C VAL A 66 -6.39 -24.10 19.38
N ARG A 67 -5.26 -23.59 19.90
CA ARG A 67 -4.22 -24.39 20.57
C ARG A 67 -4.80 -25.25 21.70
N ASP A 68 -5.75 -24.72 22.44
CA ASP A 68 -6.39 -25.40 23.58
C ASP A 68 -7.51 -26.38 23.19
N LEU A 69 -7.88 -26.47 21.90
CA LEU A 69 -8.90 -27.41 21.43
C LEU A 69 -8.27 -28.77 21.16
N ASP A 70 -9.05 -29.84 21.40
CA ASP A 70 -8.72 -31.18 20.93
C ASP A 70 -8.87 -31.30 19.40
N GLU A 71 -8.30 -32.36 18.83
CA GLU A 71 -8.24 -32.53 17.37
C GLU A 71 -9.64 -32.65 16.74
N THR A 72 -10.55 -33.38 17.38
CA THR A 72 -11.93 -33.55 16.89
C THR A 72 -12.68 -32.21 16.86
N ALA A 73 -12.49 -31.36 17.87
CA ALA A 73 -13.08 -30.03 17.93
C ALA A 73 -12.49 -29.10 16.86
N ARG A 74 -11.18 -29.19 16.59
CA ARG A 74 -10.53 -28.43 15.50
C ARG A 74 -11.07 -28.83 14.14
N GLU A 75 -11.17 -30.13 13.86
CA GLU A 75 -11.73 -30.63 12.60
C GLU A 75 -13.20 -30.24 12.40
N SER A 76 -14.01 -30.28 13.48
CA SER A 76 -15.40 -29.81 13.42
C SER A 76 -15.46 -28.33 13.10
N LEU A 77 -14.65 -27.52 13.79
CA LEU A 77 -14.59 -26.07 13.58
C LEU A 77 -14.16 -25.71 12.15
N ALA A 78 -13.16 -26.41 11.61
CA ALA A 78 -12.68 -26.22 10.24
C ALA A 78 -13.75 -26.59 9.20
N ARG A 79 -14.46 -27.70 9.39
CA ARG A 79 -15.58 -28.10 8.51
C ARG A 79 -16.73 -27.10 8.56
N GLU A 80 -17.14 -26.68 9.76
CA GLU A 80 -18.24 -25.72 9.96
C GLU A 80 -17.96 -24.34 9.37
N ASN A 81 -16.69 -23.92 9.34
CA ASN A 81 -16.29 -22.58 8.89
C ASN A 81 -15.53 -22.59 7.55
N LYS A 82 -15.58 -23.69 6.80
CA LYS A 82 -14.84 -23.84 5.54
C LYS A 82 -15.15 -22.71 4.56
N ASP A 83 -16.43 -22.41 4.34
CA ASP A 83 -16.85 -21.38 3.40
C ASP A 83 -16.43 -19.98 3.85
N LEU A 84 -16.46 -19.72 5.17
CA LEU A 84 -16.01 -18.45 5.74
C LEU A 84 -14.49 -18.30 5.60
N GLY A 85 -13.73 -19.36 5.87
CA GLY A 85 -12.29 -19.40 5.67
C GLY A 85 -11.93 -19.12 4.22
N HIS A 86 -12.59 -19.80 3.27
CA HIS A 86 -12.33 -19.60 1.85
C HIS A 86 -12.65 -18.17 1.37
N ARG A 87 -13.72 -17.54 1.90
CA ARG A 87 -14.01 -16.12 1.61
C ARG A 87 -12.92 -15.20 2.12
N ILE A 88 -12.45 -15.41 3.35
CA ILE A 88 -11.37 -14.61 3.94
C ILE A 88 -10.07 -14.77 3.12
N GLU A 89 -9.72 -15.99 2.72
CA GLU A 89 -8.56 -16.26 1.86
C GLU A 89 -8.66 -15.52 0.52
N ASN A 90 -9.81 -15.62 -0.16
CA ASN A 90 -10.03 -14.92 -1.43
C ASN A 90 -9.97 -13.40 -1.27
N ASP A 91 -10.49 -12.85 -0.18
CA ASP A 91 -10.42 -11.40 0.08
C ASP A 91 -8.98 -10.97 0.34
N LEU A 92 -8.20 -11.76 1.09
CA LEU A 92 -6.77 -11.50 1.32
C LEU A 92 -5.93 -11.58 0.04
N GLU A 93 -6.21 -12.54 -0.83
CA GLU A 93 -5.56 -12.65 -2.14
C GLU A 93 -5.82 -11.40 -2.98
N LYS A 94 -7.07 -10.96 -3.10
CA LYS A 94 -7.43 -9.72 -3.79
C LYS A 94 -6.75 -8.48 -3.21
N ILE A 95 -6.68 -8.40 -1.88
CA ILE A 95 -5.98 -7.31 -1.16
C ILE A 95 -4.51 -7.27 -1.60
N ILE A 96 -3.84 -8.41 -1.65
CA ILE A 96 -2.42 -8.52 -2.03
C ILE A 96 -2.25 -8.12 -3.50
N GLU A 97 -3.09 -8.63 -4.40
CA GLU A 97 -3.07 -8.29 -5.82
C GLU A 97 -3.23 -6.78 -6.05
N GLN A 98 -4.21 -6.15 -5.40
CA GLN A 98 -4.43 -4.70 -5.52
C GLN A 98 -3.25 -3.88 -5.00
N GLU A 99 -2.60 -4.33 -3.91
CA GLU A 99 -1.44 -3.63 -3.37
C GLU A 99 -0.23 -3.70 -4.32
N ILE A 100 -0.02 -4.86 -4.96
CA ILE A 100 1.03 -5.04 -5.98
C ILE A 100 0.78 -4.07 -7.15
N VAL A 101 -0.45 -4.03 -7.67
CA VAL A 101 -0.82 -3.11 -8.77
C VAL A 101 -0.59 -1.66 -8.38
N CYS A 102 -0.97 -1.27 -7.15
CA CYS A 102 -0.73 0.09 -6.67
C CYS A 102 0.77 0.41 -6.56
N GLN A 103 1.57 -0.52 -6.05
CA GLN A 103 3.02 -0.35 -5.92
C GLN A 103 3.71 -0.20 -7.28
N GLU A 104 3.30 -0.98 -8.28
CA GLU A 104 3.80 -0.86 -9.66
C GLU A 104 3.49 0.54 -10.23
N LYS A 105 2.27 1.03 -10.03
CA LYS A 105 1.88 2.36 -10.48
C LYS A 105 2.70 3.48 -9.83
N LEU A 106 2.88 3.43 -8.50
CA LEU A 106 3.71 4.39 -7.79
C LEU A 106 5.17 4.37 -8.24
N ASN A 107 5.70 3.18 -8.58
CA ASN A 107 7.04 3.04 -9.12
C ASN A 107 7.20 3.71 -10.50
N LEU A 108 6.19 3.61 -11.37
CA LEU A 108 6.18 4.31 -12.66
C LEU A 108 6.21 5.83 -12.47
N VAL A 109 5.34 6.36 -11.60
CA VAL A 109 5.28 7.80 -11.28
C VAL A 109 6.63 8.28 -10.72
N LYS A 110 7.20 7.53 -9.76
CA LYS A 110 8.52 7.82 -9.19
C LYS A 110 9.60 7.90 -10.27
N ASN A 111 9.64 6.94 -11.19
CA ASN A 111 10.63 6.91 -12.26
C ASN A 111 10.48 8.11 -13.21
N GLU A 112 9.26 8.48 -13.57
CA GLU A 112 8.98 9.65 -14.40
C GLU A 112 9.47 10.95 -13.73
N VAL A 113 9.16 11.13 -12.44
CA VAL A 113 9.62 12.30 -11.66
C VAL A 113 11.14 12.35 -11.59
N VAL A 114 11.81 11.21 -11.37
CA VAL A 114 13.28 11.13 -11.34
C VAL A 114 13.89 11.54 -12.69
N GLU A 115 13.34 11.09 -13.80
CA GLU A 115 13.83 11.48 -15.13
C GLU A 115 13.61 12.97 -15.43
N LYS A 116 12.45 13.53 -15.03
CA LYS A 116 12.20 14.98 -15.12
C LYS A 116 13.24 15.78 -14.32
N ILE A 117 13.55 15.36 -13.09
CA ILE A 117 14.57 16.02 -12.25
C ILE A 117 15.96 15.94 -12.91
N LYS A 118 16.35 14.79 -13.46
CA LYS A 118 17.63 14.63 -14.19
C LYS A 118 17.69 15.56 -15.40
N GLY A 119 16.61 15.68 -16.17
CA GLY A 119 16.50 16.60 -17.30
C GLY A 119 16.69 18.07 -16.87
N LEU A 120 16.03 18.49 -15.79
CA LEU A 120 16.16 19.84 -15.24
C LEU A 120 17.59 20.14 -14.77
N ARG A 121 18.25 19.18 -14.10
CA ARG A 121 19.66 19.33 -13.68
C ARG A 121 20.60 19.51 -14.87
N LYS A 122 20.45 18.67 -15.90
CA LYS A 122 21.23 18.81 -17.15
C LYS A 122 20.99 20.17 -17.83
N GLY A 123 19.74 20.63 -17.88
CA GLY A 123 19.40 21.96 -18.40
C GLY A 123 20.04 23.10 -17.62
N GLN A 124 20.04 23.03 -16.28
CA GLN A 124 20.73 23.99 -15.41
C GLN A 124 22.26 24.00 -15.65
N GLU A 125 22.87 22.83 -15.85
CA GLU A 125 24.29 22.72 -16.19
C GLU A 125 24.60 23.38 -17.53
N LEU A 126 23.76 23.18 -18.55
CA LEU A 126 23.90 23.86 -19.85
C LEU A 126 23.81 25.38 -19.70
N LEU A 127 22.82 25.90 -18.96
CA LEU A 127 22.63 27.34 -18.77
C LEU A 127 23.80 28.01 -18.03
N LYS A 128 24.40 27.34 -17.03
CA LYS A 128 25.64 27.82 -16.37
C LYS A 128 26.81 27.98 -17.36
N GLY A 129 26.85 27.15 -18.42
CA GLY A 129 27.82 27.28 -19.51
C GLY A 129 27.61 28.53 -20.37
N TYR A 130 26.36 28.98 -20.55
CA TYR A 130 26.03 30.16 -21.34
C TYR A 130 26.15 31.48 -20.56
N GLU A 131 25.86 31.49 -19.25
CA GLU A 131 26.08 32.66 -18.37
C GLU A 131 27.57 33.00 -18.17
N ARG A 132 28.47 32.05 -18.43
CA ARG A 132 29.93 32.23 -18.42
C ARG A 132 30.56 32.27 -19.80
N SER A 133 29.81 32.56 -20.86
CA SER A 133 30.43 33.08 -22.06
C SER A 133 31.07 34.42 -21.68
N GLN A 134 32.40 34.40 -21.46
CA GLN A 134 33.20 35.61 -21.37
C GLN A 134 32.71 36.52 -22.49
N ARG A 135 32.10 37.66 -22.14
CA ARG A 135 31.87 38.73 -23.12
C ARG A 135 33.23 38.98 -23.74
N ILE A 136 33.46 38.46 -24.95
CA ILE A 136 34.56 38.86 -25.80
C ILE A 136 34.25 40.32 -26.08
N LYS A 137 34.80 41.23 -25.26
CA LYS A 137 34.75 42.66 -25.56
C LYS A 137 35.52 42.80 -26.88
N PRO A 138 34.88 43.23 -27.98
CA PRO A 138 35.63 43.50 -29.19
C PRO A 138 36.68 44.56 -28.83
N LYS A 139 37.96 44.22 -29.04
CA LYS A 139 39.05 45.19 -28.94
C LYS A 139 38.87 46.17 -30.09
N ILE A 140 38.16 47.27 -29.86
CA ILE A 140 38.15 48.40 -30.77
C ILE A 140 39.53 49.06 -30.62
N SER A 141 40.47 48.74 -31.51
CA SER A 141 41.71 49.50 -31.61
C SER A 141 41.37 50.86 -32.19
N ARG A 142 41.35 51.90 -31.33
CA ARG A 142 41.49 53.27 -31.80
C ARG A 142 42.93 53.41 -32.31
N ASN A 143 43.10 53.34 -33.63
CA ASN A 143 44.27 53.93 -34.25
C ASN A 143 44.06 55.45 -34.20
N VAL A 144 44.96 56.13 -33.49
CA VAL A 144 45.20 57.58 -33.57
C VAL A 144 46.44 57.78 -34.42
#